data_AF-A0A5N3UK29-F1
#
_entry.id   AF-A0A5N3UK29-F1
#
_cell.length_a   1.000
_cell.length_b   1.000
_cell.length_c   1.000
_cell.angle_alpha   90.00
_cell.angle_beta   90.00
_cell.angle_gamma   90.00
#
_symmetry.space_group_name_H-M   'P 1'
#
loop_
_entity.id
_entity.type
_entity.pdbx_description
1 polymer ?
#
loop_
_entity_poly.entity_id
_entity_poly.type
_entity_poly.pdbx_seq_one_letter_code
_entity_poly.pdbx_strand_id
1 'polypeptide(L)'
;VGQASFKYFQSAEEARHAIEAVLSADPRSVYRRKLCQDRLFYFTVDTAHVTCWFGDGFAEVLRIKPASEPVQMSKAAESPESLGS
;
A
#
# COMPACT_ATOMS: atom_id res chain seq x y z
N VAL A 1 -1.70 15.12 20.98
CA VAL A 1 -2.08 14.32 19.78
C VAL A 1 -1.02 14.59 18.74
N GLY A 2 -0.13 13.63 18.44
CA GLY A 2 0.94 13.82 17.47
C GLY A 2 0.35 13.82 16.06
N GLN A 3 0.34 14.98 15.40
CA GLN A 3 0.13 15.03 13.95
C GLN A 3 1.28 14.24 13.32
N ALA A 4 0.97 13.07 12.76
CA ALA A 4 1.87 12.45 11.81
C ALA A 4 2.02 13.45 10.66
N SER A 5 3.18 14.10 10.58
CA SER A 5 3.50 15.00 9.49
C SER A 5 3.71 14.16 8.23
N PHE A 6 2.97 14.51 7.19
CA PHE A 6 3.29 14.08 5.84
C PHE A 6 4.72 14.54 5.48
N LYS A 7 5.47 13.72 4.75
CA LYS A 7 6.81 14.07 4.28
C LYS A 7 6.76 14.81 2.95
N TYR A 8 5.86 14.37 2.05
CA TYR A 8 5.70 14.96 0.72
C TYR A 8 4.37 15.69 0.56
N PHE A 9 3.29 15.21 1.18
CA PHE A 9 2.00 15.89 1.07
C PHE A 9 1.96 17.18 1.89
N GLN A 10 1.32 18.18 1.31
CA GLN A 10 1.12 19.50 1.89
C GLN A 10 -0.17 19.56 2.71
N SER A 11 -1.12 18.65 2.48
CA SER A 11 -2.38 18.61 3.23
C SER A 11 -3.01 17.22 3.31
N ALA A 12 -3.98 17.06 4.22
CA ALA A 12 -4.76 15.84 4.34
C ALA A 12 -5.65 15.59 3.11
N GLU A 13 -6.11 16.66 2.45
CA GLU A 13 -6.86 16.59 1.21
C GLU A 13 -6.00 16.03 0.08
N GLU A 14 -4.74 16.44 -0.01
CA GLU A 14 -3.81 15.89 -1.01
C GLU A 14 -3.57 14.38 -0.78
N ALA A 15 -3.36 13.98 0.48
CA ALA A 15 -3.24 12.58 0.84
C ALA A 15 -4.50 11.78 0.48
N ARG A 16 -5.68 12.34 0.72
CA ARG A 16 -6.97 11.73 0.33
C ARG A 16 -7.06 11.54 -1.19
N HIS A 17 -6.79 12.59 -1.97
CA HIS A 17 -6.84 12.49 -3.44
C HIS A 17 -5.83 11.48 -3.98
N ALA A 18 -4.64 11.41 -3.40
CA ALA A 18 -3.64 10.41 -3.78
C ALA A 18 -4.13 8.98 -3.51
N ILE A 19 -4.73 8.74 -2.34
CA ILE A 19 -5.33 7.44 -1.99
C ILE A 19 -6.45 7.10 -2.96
N GLU A 20 -7.37 8.04 -3.22
CA GLU A 20 -8.47 7.84 -4.17
C GLU A 20 -7.96 7.51 -5.56
N ALA A 21 -6.98 8.25 -6.07
CA ALA A 21 -6.38 8.00 -7.37
C ALA A 21 -5.75 6.59 -7.47
N VAL A 22 -5.03 6.16 -6.42
CA VAL A 22 -4.47 4.80 -6.36
C VAL A 22 -5.59 3.75 -6.42
N LEU A 23 -6.66 3.91 -5.62
CA LEU A 23 -7.77 2.97 -5.58
C LEU A 23 -8.55 2.95 -6.90
N SER A 24 -8.78 4.11 -7.53
CA SER A 24 -9.46 4.23 -8.82
C SER A 24 -8.68 3.60 -9.98
N ALA A 25 -7.35 3.64 -9.95
CA ALA A 25 -6.52 2.92 -10.91
C ALA A 25 -6.57 1.39 -10.72
N ASP A 26 -7.09 0.93 -9.58
CA ASP A 26 -7.07 -0.44 -9.08
C ASP A 26 -5.64 -1.05 -9.16
N PRO A 27 -4.83 -0.88 -8.10
CA PRO A 27 -3.42 -1.30 -8.09
C PRO A 27 -3.27 -2.83 -8.07
N ARG A 28 -4.38 -3.59 -8.02
CA ARG A 28 -4.33 -5.06 -8.04
C ARG A 28 -4.05 -5.55 -9.45
N SER A 29 -3.14 -6.51 -9.55
CA SER A 29 -2.93 -7.26 -10.80
C SER A 29 -4.21 -7.99 -11.22
N VAL A 30 -4.34 -8.25 -12.53
CA VAL A 30 -5.46 -9.01 -13.12
C VAL A 30 -5.69 -10.34 -12.38
N TYR A 31 -4.61 -10.99 -11.93
CA TYR A 31 -4.67 -12.21 -11.12
C TYR A 31 -5.39 -11.99 -9.77
N ARG A 32 -5.01 -10.96 -9.01
CA ARG A 32 -5.65 -10.66 -7.71
C ARG A 32 -7.12 -10.29 -7.85
N ARG A 33 -7.49 -9.58 -8.92
CA ARG A 33 -8.90 -9.20 -9.18
C ARG A 33 -9.80 -10.42 -9.39
N LYS A 34 -9.27 -11.49 -10.00
CA LYS A 34 -10.03 -12.71 -10.32
C LYS A 34 -10.03 -13.76 -9.20
N LEU A 35 -8.94 -13.87 -8.44
CA LEU A 35 -8.71 -15.02 -7.54
C LEU A 35 -8.63 -14.65 -6.06
N CYS A 36 -8.62 -13.37 -5.70
CA CYS A 36 -8.38 -12.90 -4.33
C CYS A 36 -9.25 -11.69 -3.97
N GLN A 37 -10.56 -11.78 -4.25
CA GLN A 37 -11.51 -10.70 -3.96
C GLN A 37 -11.64 -10.43 -2.45
N ASP A 38 -11.59 -11.47 -1.61
CA ASP A 38 -11.73 -11.34 -0.15
C ASP A 38 -10.47 -10.88 0.62
N ARG A 39 -9.39 -10.50 -0.07
CA ARG A 39 -8.14 -10.15 0.61
C ARG A 39 -7.95 -8.65 0.71
N LEU A 40 -7.69 -8.20 1.95
CA LEU A 40 -7.17 -6.88 2.24
C LEU A 40 -5.95 -6.57 1.37
N PHE A 41 -5.89 -5.33 0.91
CA PHE A 41 -4.78 -4.76 0.18
C PHE A 41 -4.10 -3.72 1.07
N TYR A 42 -2.78 -3.77 1.09
CA TYR A 42 -1.96 -2.91 1.92
C TYR A 42 -1.02 -2.16 1.00
N PHE A 43 -0.97 -0.85 1.16
CA PHE A 43 0.00 -0.03 0.46
C PHE A 43 0.46 1.12 1.35
N THR A 44 1.55 1.75 0.94
CA THR A 44 2.08 2.94 1.59
C THR A 44 1.92 4.11 0.65
N VAL A 45 1.52 5.24 1.20
CA VAL A 45 1.44 6.51 0.50
C VAL A 45 2.04 7.55 1.44
N ASP A 46 3.12 8.19 0.97
CA ASP A 46 3.95 9.10 1.76
C ASP A 46 4.44 8.47 3.08
N THR A 47 3.93 8.92 4.23
CA THR A 47 4.25 8.38 5.56
C THR A 47 3.06 7.64 6.18
N ALA A 48 2.09 7.18 5.36
CA ALA A 48 0.90 6.48 5.83
C ALA A 48 0.80 5.06 5.24
N HIS A 49 0.60 4.08 6.13
CA HIS A 49 0.12 2.75 5.77
C HIS A 49 -1.39 2.79 5.60
N VAL A 50 -1.86 2.37 4.43
CA VAL A 50 -3.27 2.28 4.08
C VAL A 50 -3.64 0.82 3.93
N THR A 51 -4.64 0.39 4.69
CA THR A 51 -5.33 -0.88 4.52
C THR A 51 -6.67 -0.62 3.85
N CYS A 52 -6.86 -1.22 2.68
CA CYS A 52 -8.11 -1.16 1.96
C CYS A 52 -8.61 -2.54 1.56
N TRP A 53 -9.90 -2.59 1.26
CA TRP A 53 -10.62 -3.74 0.76
C TRP A 53 -11.19 -3.37 -0.61
N PHE A 54 -11.28 -4.35 -1.50
CA PHE A 54 -11.88 -4.16 -2.81
C PHE A 54 -13.03 -5.15 -2.98
N GLY A 55 -14.25 -4.64 -3.08
CA GLY A 55 -15.43 -5.43 -3.38
C GLY A 55 -15.79 -5.40 -4.87
N ASP A 56 -17.00 -5.84 -5.17
CA ASP A 56 -17.53 -5.80 -6.54
C ASP A 56 -17.85 -4.35 -6.95
N GLY A 57 -16.93 -3.74 -7.70
CA GLY A 57 -17.08 -2.37 -8.19
C GLY A 57 -16.75 -1.26 -7.18
N PHE A 58 -16.23 -1.57 -6.00
CA PHE A 58 -15.84 -0.57 -5.01
C PHE A 58 -14.52 -0.87 -4.31
N ALA A 59 -13.91 0.18 -3.75
CA ALA A 59 -12.73 0.09 -2.90
C ALA A 59 -12.99 0.91 -1.63
N GLU A 60 -12.75 0.31 -0.46
CA GLU A 60 -12.98 0.94 0.84
C GLU A 60 -11.70 0.96 1.65
N VAL A 61 -11.36 2.10 2.22
CA VAL A 61 -10.24 2.23 3.15
C VAL A 61 -10.72 1.88 4.56
N LEU A 62 -10.17 0.81 5.11
CA LEU A 62 -10.54 0.33 6.44
C LEU A 62 -9.67 0.95 7.53
N ARG A 63 -8.41 1.25 7.22
CA ARG A 63 -7.46 1.77 8.22
C ARG A 63 -6.36 2.59 7.57
N ILE A 64 -6.05 3.71 8.21
CA ILE A 64 -4.86 4.50 7.92
C ILE A 64 -4.04 4.60 9.20
N LYS A 65 -2.75 4.27 9.10
CA LYS A 65 -1.79 4.37 10.19
C LYS A 65 -0.56 5.14 9.74
N PRO A 66 0.06 5.95 10.61
CA PRO A 66 1.40 6.45 10.34
C PRO A 66 2.35 5.26 10.13
N ALA A 67 3.18 5.34 9.11
CA ALA A 67 4.36 4.50 8.96
C ALA A 67 5.38 4.97 9.99
N SER A 68 5.27 4.42 11.21
CA SER A 68 6.31 4.54 12.21
C SER A 68 7.54 3.80 11.66
N GLU A 69 8.48 4.61 11.17
CA GLU A 69 9.72 4.28 10.46
C GLU A 69 9.58 3.95 8.96
N PRO A 70 10.47 4.49 8.11
CA PRO A 70 10.54 4.07 6.71
C PRO A 70 10.88 2.59 6.71
N VAL A 71 9.99 1.76 6.18
CA VAL A 71 10.28 0.36 5.89
C VAL A 71 11.53 0.36 5.02
N GLN A 72 12.68 0.05 5.62
CA GLN A 72 13.86 -0.27 4.86
C GLN A 72 13.45 -1.45 3.99
N MET A 73 13.41 -1.21 2.68
CA MET A 73 13.32 -2.27 1.68
C MET A 73 14.48 -3.19 2.00
N SER A 74 14.19 -4.32 2.67
CA SER A 74 15.11 -5.43 2.74
C SER A 74 15.33 -5.83 1.28
N LYS A 75 16.47 -5.36 0.76
CA LYS A 75 17.03 -5.74 -0.53
C LYS A 75 16.78 -7.23 -0.69
N ALA A 76 16.08 -7.59 -1.76
CA ALA A 76 15.93 -8.97 -2.19
C ALA A 76 17.30 -9.64 -2.05
N ALA A 77 17.40 -10.60 -1.15
CA ALA A 77 18.55 -11.48 -1.09
C ALA A 77 18.48 -12.32 -2.37
N GLU A 78 19.08 -11.78 -3.42
CA GLU A 78 19.62 -12.51 -4.53
C GLU A 78 20.51 -13.60 -3.93
N SER A 79 20.02 -14.84 -3.93
CA SER A 79 20.86 -16.01 -3.71
C SER A 79 21.38 -16.41 -5.08
N PRO A 80 22.67 -16.16 -5.41
CA PRO A 80 23.30 -16.90 -6.47
C PRO A 80 23.47 -18.35 -6.02
N GLU A 81 23.50 -19.20 -7.02
CA GLU A 81 23.51 -20.65 -6.96
C GLU A 81 24.77 -21.20 -6.27
N SER A 82 24.67 -22.38 -5.66
CA SER A 82 25.83 -23.26 -5.49
C SER A 82 25.40 -24.71 -5.68
N LEU A 83 25.58 -25.18 -6.91
CA LEU A 83 25.55 -26.58 -7.31
C LEU A 83 26.85 -27.27 -6.85
N GLY A 84 26.74 -28.47 -6.29
CA GLY A 84 27.88 -29.37 -5.95
C GLY A 84 27.88 -29.73 -4.46
N SER A 85 28.01 -30.98 -4.04
CA SER A 85 28.42 -32.24 -4.69
C SER A 85 27.67 -33.42 -4.11
#